data_AF-A0A961GYC0-F1
#
_entry.id   AF-A0A961GYC0-F1
#
_cell.length_a   1.000
_cell.length_b   1.000
_cell.length_c   1.000
_cell.angle_alpha   90.00
_cell.angle_beta   90.00
_cell.angle_gamma   90.00
#
_symmetry.space_group_name_H-M   'P 1'
#
loop_
_entity.id
_entity.type
_entity.pdbx_description
1 polymer ?
#
loop_
_entity_poly.entity_id
_entity_poly.type
_entity_poly.pdbx_seq_one_letter_code
_entity_poly.pdbx_strand_id
1 'polypeptide(L)'
;ESPTLKLMDILERNKCRVDYHDSYIPQFPGDHHFPKLKPRKSRPLTQKTVAEADAVLICTDHTNVDYRAIARWANVIVDTRNVLPAGGKNIFRA
;
A
#
# COMPACT_ATOMS: atom_id res chain seq x y z
N GLU A 1 4.85 13.63 10.97
CA GLU A 1 4.93 12.16 10.81
C GLU A 1 4.06 11.70 9.66
N SER A 2 4.47 10.65 8.93
CA SER A 2 3.67 10.04 7.86
C SER A 2 2.79 8.91 8.42
N PRO A 3 1.45 8.99 8.34
CA PRO A 3 0.56 7.91 8.77
C PRO A 3 0.86 6.57 8.10
N THR A 4 1.32 6.58 6.85
CA THR A 4 1.71 5.37 6.09
C THR A 4 2.89 4.64 6.74
N LEU A 5 3.90 5.37 7.23
CA LEU A 5 5.05 4.73 7.89
C LEU A 5 4.64 4.03 9.20
N LYS A 6 3.71 4.63 9.94
CA LYS A 6 3.13 3.98 11.13
C LYS A 6 2.40 2.68 10.78
N LEU A 7 1.64 2.66 9.68
CA LEU A 7 0.97 1.45 9.19
C LEU A 7 1.97 0.37 8.77
N MET A 8 3.01 0.74 8.01
CA MET A 8 4.09 -0.19 7.62
C MET A 8 4.77 -0.80 8.84
N ASP A 9 5.10 0.01 9.85
CA ASP A 9 5.74 -0.44 11.07
C ASP A 9 4.84 -1.37 11.91
N ILE A 10 3.53 -1.08 12.01
CA ILE A 10 2.57 -1.99 12.66
C ILE A 10 2.52 -3.33 11.92
N LEU A 11 2.42 -3.33 10.60
CA LEU A 11 2.33 -4.55 9.79
C LEU A 11 3.60 -5.39 9.90
N GLU A 12 4.79 -4.79 9.78
CA GLU A 12 6.06 -5.50 9.92
C GLU A 12 6.27 -6.07 11.33
N ARG A 13 5.84 -5.35 12.37
CA ARG A 13 5.86 -5.86 13.76
C ARG A 13 4.99 -7.10 13.93
N ASN A 14 3.88 -7.16 13.19
CA ASN A 14 3.01 -8.33 13.10
C ASN A 14 3.49 -9.38 12.07
N LYS A 15 4.77 -9.32 11.67
CA LYS A 15 5.44 -10.29 10.78
C LYS A 15 4.92 -10.30 9.34
N CYS A 16 4.16 -9.29 8.91
CA CYS A 16 3.78 -9.13 7.52
C CYS A 16 5.01 -8.75 6.67
N ARG A 17 5.06 -9.27 5.44
CA ARG A 17 5.98 -8.76 4.41
C ARG A 17 5.34 -7.54 3.76
N VAL A 18 5.95 -6.37 3.92
CA VAL A 18 5.39 -5.10 3.42
C VAL A 18 6.23 -4.54 2.29
N ASP A 19 5.65 -4.57 1.10
CA ASP A 19 6.10 -3.78 -0.04
C ASP A 19 5.32 -2.46 -0.09
N TYR A 20 5.90 -1.42 -0.66
CA TYR A 20 5.22 -0.14 -0.85
C TYR A 20 5.31 0.30 -2.32
N HIS A 21 4.32 1.10 -2.73
CA HIS A 21 4.37 1.87 -3.96
C HIS A 21 4.10 3.34 -3.63
N ASP A 22 4.96 4.19 -4.16
CA ASP A 22 4.73 5.62 -4.25
C ASP A 22 5.41 6.14 -5.53
N SER A 23 4.69 6.88 -6.34
CA SER A 23 5.17 7.42 -7.62
C SER A 23 6.07 8.65 -7.44
N TYR A 24 5.97 9.34 -6.30
CA TYR A 24 6.77 10.48 -5.92
C TYR A 24 7.97 10.09 -5.03
N ILE A 25 7.90 8.93 -4.36
CA ILE A 25 8.97 8.40 -3.49
C ILE A 25 9.48 7.05 -4.04
N PRO A 26 10.29 7.07 -5.12
CA PRO A 26 10.80 5.84 -5.75
C PRO A 26 11.73 5.01 -4.85
N GLN A 27 12.33 5.66 -3.84
CA GLN A 27 13.14 5.01 -2.82
C GLN A 27 12.86 5.61 -1.45
N PHE A 28 12.45 4.77 -0.52
CA PHE A 28 12.30 5.12 0.88
C PHE A 28 13.68 5.01 1.55
N PRO A 29 14.23 6.11 2.08
CA PRO A 29 15.58 6.13 2.65
C PRO A 29 15.67 5.60 4.09
N GLY A 30 14.55 5.21 4.70
CA GLY A 30 14.44 5.00 6.15
C GLY A 30 13.82 6.21 6.85
N ASP A 31 13.53 6.08 8.14
CA ASP A 31 12.95 7.16 8.96
C ASP A 31 13.48 7.08 10.41
N HIS A 32 13.71 8.23 11.03
CA HIS A 32 14.25 8.31 12.39
C HIS A 32 13.23 7.97 13.48
N HIS A 33 11.93 8.26 13.26
CA HIS A 33 10.86 7.89 14.18
C HIS A 33 10.51 6.40 14.06
N PHE A 34 10.76 5.80 12.89
CA PHE A 34 10.56 4.38 12.62
C PHE A 34 11.87 3.65 12.25
N PRO A 35 12.85 3.57 13.17
CA PRO A 35 14.22 3.10 12.85
C PRO A 35 14.30 1.62 12.47
N LYS A 36 13.24 0.85 12.72
CA LYS A 36 13.12 -0.56 12.31
C LYS A 36 12.76 -0.70 10.83
N LEU A 37 12.09 0.29 10.23
CA LEU A 37 11.76 0.28 8.82
C LEU A 37 13.03 0.46 7.99
N LYS A 38 13.41 -0.60 7.29
CA LYS A 38 14.61 -0.58 6.43
C LYS A 38 14.36 0.18 5.14
N PRO A 39 15.38 0.87 4.60
CA PRO A 39 15.30 1.48 3.28
C PRO A 39 14.91 0.45 2.22
N ARG A 40 14.06 0.84 1.26
CA ARG A 40 13.62 -0.05 0.19
C ARG A 40 13.11 0.75 -1.01
N LYS A 41 12.96 0.08 -2.15
CA LYS A 41 12.47 0.69 -3.38
C LYS A 41 10.97 0.54 -3.51
N SER A 42 10.34 1.55 -4.12
CA SER A 42 8.95 1.50 -4.56
C SER A 42 8.79 0.37 -5.58
N ARG A 43 7.86 -0.55 -5.35
CA ARG A 43 7.53 -1.60 -6.32
C ARG A 43 6.53 -1.08 -7.35
N PRO A 44 6.66 -1.41 -8.64
CA PRO A 44 5.70 -0.97 -9.64
C PRO A 44 4.33 -1.63 -9.39
N LEU A 45 3.25 -0.91 -9.68
CA LEU A 45 1.88 -1.44 -9.63
C LEU A 45 1.54 -2.17 -10.94
N THR A 46 2.00 -3.41 -11.05
CA THR A 46 1.64 -4.31 -12.17
C THR A 46 0.62 -5.34 -11.71
N GLN A 47 -0.08 -5.98 -12.66
CA GLN A 47 -0.97 -7.09 -12.34
C GLN A 47 -0.27 -8.19 -11.54
N LYS A 48 0.96 -8.57 -11.93
CA LYS A 48 1.75 -9.59 -11.25
C LYS A 48 2.02 -9.22 -9.79
N THR A 49 2.59 -8.04 -9.56
CA THR A 49 2.98 -7.60 -8.22
C THR A 49 1.78 -7.40 -7.29
N VAL A 50 0.64 -6.96 -7.84
CA VAL A 50 -0.58 -6.76 -7.06
C VAL A 50 -1.24 -8.11 -6.72
N ALA A 51 -1.27 -9.06 -7.67
CA ALA A 51 -1.83 -10.39 -7.44
C ALA A 51 -0.98 -11.26 -6.49
N GLU A 52 0.32 -10.98 -6.37
CA GLU A 52 1.23 -11.61 -5.41
C GLU A 52 0.95 -11.20 -3.95
N ALA A 53 0.20 -10.12 -3.73
CA ALA A 53 -0.12 -9.63 -2.38
C ALA A 53 -1.40 -10.27 -1.84
N ASP A 54 -1.36 -10.67 -0.57
CA ASP A 54 -2.56 -11.16 0.13
C ASP A 54 -3.59 -10.04 0.33
N ALA A 55 -3.10 -8.81 0.56
CA ALA A 55 -3.92 -7.61 0.68
C ALA A 55 -3.17 -6.36 0.19
N VAL A 56 -3.92 -5.39 -0.32
CA VAL A 56 -3.45 -4.06 -0.70
C VAL A 56 -4.09 -3.01 0.21
N LEU A 57 -3.28 -2.13 0.80
CA LEU A 57 -3.73 -1.05 1.66
C LEU A 57 -3.52 0.29 0.96
N ILE A 58 -4.60 1.02 0.68
CA ILE A 58 -4.53 2.36 0.09
C ILE A 58 -4.34 3.37 1.23
N CYS A 59 -3.12 3.89 1.34
CA CYS A 59 -2.74 4.87 2.37
C CYS A 59 -2.66 6.31 1.84
N THR A 60 -2.47 6.48 0.54
CA THR A 60 -2.32 7.77 -0.14
C THR A 60 -3.17 7.79 -1.41
N ASP A 61 -3.84 8.92 -1.66
CA ASP A 61 -4.60 9.18 -2.89
C ASP A 61 -3.69 9.85 -3.92
N HIS A 62 -3.17 9.05 -4.84
CA HIS A 62 -2.30 9.48 -5.91
C HIS A 62 -3.10 9.49 -7.21
N THR A 63 -3.26 10.66 -7.83
CA THR A 63 -4.07 10.81 -9.05
C THR A 63 -3.50 10.07 -10.26
N ASN A 64 -2.24 9.65 -10.22
CA ASN A 64 -1.57 8.88 -11.28
C ASN A 64 -1.65 7.36 -11.10
N VAL A 65 -2.41 6.87 -10.12
CA VAL A 65 -2.63 5.43 -9.89
C VAL A 65 -3.93 4.97 -10.53
N ASP A 66 -3.87 3.90 -11.34
CA ASP A 66 -5.07 3.22 -11.86
C ASP A 66 -5.69 2.31 -10.77
N TYR A 67 -6.47 2.90 -9.88
CA TYR A 67 -7.17 2.17 -8.82
C TYR A 67 -8.16 1.14 -9.35
N ARG A 68 -8.73 1.33 -10.55
CA ARG A 68 -9.63 0.34 -11.17
C ARG A 68 -8.86 -0.91 -11.55
N ALA A 69 -7.63 -0.76 -12.05
CA ALA A 69 -6.76 -1.90 -12.30
C ALA A 69 -6.38 -2.63 -11.02
N ILE A 70 -5.99 -1.91 -9.96
CA ILE A 70 -5.72 -2.51 -8.65
C ILE A 70 -6.94 -3.29 -8.14
N ALA A 71 -8.14 -2.72 -8.22
CA ALA A 71 -9.39 -3.37 -7.81
C ALA A 71 -9.65 -4.70 -8.51
N ARG A 72 -9.24 -4.83 -9.77
CA ARG A 72 -9.37 -6.08 -10.54
C ARG A 72 -8.31 -7.12 -10.21
N TRP A 73 -7.11 -6.69 -9.81
CA TRP A 73 -5.96 -7.58 -9.63
C TRP A 73 -5.75 -8.03 -8.19
N ALA A 74 -6.15 -7.23 -7.21
CA ALA A 74 -5.92 -7.50 -5.80
C ALA A 74 -6.94 -8.50 -5.24
N ASN A 75 -6.46 -9.38 -4.34
CA ASN A 75 -7.32 -10.33 -3.63
C ASN A 75 -8.21 -9.64 -2.59
N VAL A 76 -7.62 -8.75 -1.78
CA VAL A 76 -8.29 -7.94 -0.76
C VAL A 76 -7.74 -6.52 -0.82
N ILE A 77 -8.61 -5.52 -0.71
CA ILE A 77 -8.24 -4.11 -0.63
C ILE A 77 -8.83 -3.50 0.63
N VAL A 78 -7.97 -2.85 1.41
CA VAL A 78 -8.38 -1.94 2.48
C VAL A 78 -8.15 -0.52 2.00
N ASP A 79 -9.23 0.24 1.85
CA ASP A 79 -9.20 1.61 1.34
C ASP A 79 -9.45 2.62 2.48
N THR A 80 -8.37 3.24 2.95
CA THR A 80 -8.43 4.30 3.99
C THR A 80 -8.61 5.70 3.41
N ARG A 81 -8.63 5.82 2.08
CA ARG A 81 -8.69 7.10 1.35
C ARG A 81 -10.02 7.29 0.63
N ASN A 82 -10.86 6.26 0.57
CA ASN A 82 -12.16 6.27 -0.11
C ASN A 82 -12.06 6.60 -1.61
N VAL A 83 -10.97 6.17 -2.26
CA VAL A 83 -10.73 6.36 -3.70
C VAL A 83 -11.46 5.31 -4.53
N LEU A 84 -11.83 4.17 -3.92
CA LEU A 84 -12.61 3.12 -4.55
C LEU A 84 -14.10 3.24 -4.19
N PRO A 85 -15.00 2.87 -5.12
CA PRO A 85 -16.43 2.82 -4.84
C PRO A 85 -16.74 1.78 -3.75
N ALA A 86 -17.75 2.08 -2.93
CA ALA A 86 -18.25 1.12 -1.95
C ALA A 86 -18.94 -0.09 -2.64
N GLY A 87 -18.97 -1.24 -1.94
CA GLY A 87 -19.73 -2.41 -2.37
C GLY A 87 -18.99 -3.36 -3.31
N GLY A 88 -17.70 -3.14 -3.58
CA GLY A 88 -16.86 -4.13 -4.25
C GLY A 88 -16.64 -5.36 -3.37
N LYS A 89 -16.69 -6.57 -3.96
CA LYS A 89 -16.60 -7.84 -3.23
C LYS A 89 -15.30 -8.01 -2.43
N ASN A 90 -14.22 -7.38 -2.88
CA ASN A 90 -12.89 -7.40 -2.27
C ASN A 90 -12.47 -6.04 -1.67
N ILE A 91 -13.38 -5.07 -1.55
CA ILE A 91 -13.06 -3.69 -1.14
C ILE A 91 -13.67 -3.41 0.23
N PHE A 92 -12.81 -3.14 1.20
CA PHE A 92 -13.15 -2.80 2.57
C PHE A 92 -12.71 -1.36 2.86
N ARG A 93 -13.66 -0.46 3.06
CA ARG A 93 -13.38 0.95 3.38
C ARG A 93 -13.23 1.12 4.89
N ALA A 94 -12.26 1.94 5.32
CA ALA A 94 -11.93 2.16 6.74
C ALA A 94 -11.68 3.65 7.03
#